data_AF-A0A0R3R150-F1
#
_entry.id   AF-A0A0R3R150-F1
#
_cell.length_a   1.000
_cell.length_b   1.000
_cell.length_c   1.000
_cell.angle_alpha   90.00
_cell.angle_beta   90.00
_cell.angle_gamma   90.00
#
_symmetry.space_group_name_H-M   'P 1'
#
loop_
_entity.id
_entity.type
_entity.pdbx_description
1 polymer ?
#
loop_
_entity_poly.entity_id
_entity_poly.type
_entity_poly.pdbx_seq_one_letter_code
_entity_poly.pdbx_strand_id
1 'polypeptide(L)'
;MRHIFCAIFLSLATANSVHWQWRDLICMTKNGVGSDKISSEPASCNLALRETGVDNDPSDKWRPVPGNNSVCFDEAVNGTVRSYCNLLCPNADTAYLIKRIPQTHRSCFAFITYHHEKRGTDWYIWRNEKCRLSTITFTIRCEFHFDRKEFPSDEEIFKKLRKA
;
A
#
# COMPACT_ATOMS: atom_id res chain seq x y z
N MET A 1 47.62 -5.85 46.70
CA MET A 1 47.23 -6.28 45.33
C MET A 1 45.78 -5.90 45.11
N ARG A 2 45.50 -5.00 44.17
CA ARG A 2 44.17 -4.42 43.93
C ARG A 2 43.61 -5.03 42.64
N HIS A 3 42.73 -6.01 42.77
CA HIS A 3 42.09 -6.67 41.62
C HIS A 3 41.02 -5.74 41.05
N ILE A 4 41.25 -5.24 39.83
CA ILE A 4 40.27 -4.49 39.05
C ILE A 4 39.42 -5.53 38.30
N PHE A 5 38.17 -5.72 38.74
CA PHE A 5 37.16 -6.45 37.98
C PHE A 5 36.63 -5.55 36.87
N CYS A 6 36.96 -5.87 35.62
CA CYS A 6 36.43 -5.18 34.45
C CYS A 6 35.08 -5.81 34.09
N ALA A 7 33.97 -5.14 34.43
CA ALA A 7 32.63 -5.56 34.03
C ALA A 7 32.37 -5.15 32.58
N ILE A 8 32.35 -6.14 31.67
CA ILE A 8 31.98 -5.93 30.27
C ILE A 8 30.45 -5.85 30.20
N PHE A 9 29.93 -4.62 30.11
CA PHE A 9 28.53 -4.40 29.76
C PHE A 9 28.36 -4.69 28.25
N LEU A 10 27.94 -5.92 27.92
CA LEU A 10 27.40 -6.20 26.59
C LEU A 10 26.04 -5.51 26.48
N SER A 11 25.99 -4.39 25.76
CA SER A 11 24.73 -3.81 25.30
C SER A 11 24.04 -4.83 24.39
N LEU A 12 22.96 -5.46 24.86
CA LEU A 12 22.05 -6.21 23.99
C LEU A 12 21.46 -5.21 22.99
N ALA A 13 21.97 -5.21 21.75
CA ALA A 13 21.31 -4.54 20.66
C ALA A 13 19.94 -5.23 20.47
N THR A 14 18.85 -4.51 20.73
CA THR A 14 17.52 -4.95 20.34
C THR A 14 17.50 -5.04 18.82
N ALA A 15 17.50 -6.26 18.28
CA ALA A 15 17.29 -6.46 16.85
C ALA A 15 15.87 -5.98 16.54
N ASN A 16 15.74 -4.83 15.87
CA ASN A 16 14.45 -4.39 15.35
C ASN A 16 13.97 -5.44 14.36
N SER A 17 12.88 -6.14 14.69
CA SER A 17 12.30 -7.13 13.79
C SER A 17 11.68 -6.41 12.61
N VAL A 18 12.24 -6.62 11.42
CA VAL A 18 11.62 -6.13 10.18
C VAL A 18 10.63 -7.20 9.70
N HIS A 19 9.39 -6.79 9.46
CA HIS A 19 8.40 -7.65 8.83
C HIS A 19 7.71 -6.92 7.66
N TRP A 20 7.21 -7.71 6.72
CA TRP A 20 6.60 -7.21 5.50
C TRP A 20 5.15 -7.67 5.39
N GLN A 21 4.33 -6.85 4.74
CA GLN A 21 2.99 -7.23 4.31
C GLN A 21 2.70 -6.70 2.92
N TRP A 22 1.72 -7.29 2.24
CA TRP A 22 1.38 -6.94 0.87
C TRP A 22 -0.02 -6.33 0.78
N ARG A 23 -0.20 -5.50 -0.24
CA ARG A 23 -1.44 -4.80 -0.57
C ARG A 23 -1.69 -4.93 -2.06
N ASP A 24 -2.84 -5.44 -2.43
CA ASP A 24 -3.31 -5.43 -3.81
C ASP A 24 -4.38 -4.35 -3.94
N LEU A 25 -4.03 -3.23 -4.56
CA LEU A 25 -4.98 -2.17 -4.92
C LEU A 25 -5.49 -2.46 -6.32
N ILE A 26 -6.73 -2.92 -6.41
CA ILE A 26 -7.39 -3.37 -7.63
C ILE A 26 -8.33 -2.27 -8.11
N CYS A 27 -7.92 -1.53 -9.14
CA CYS A 27 -8.73 -0.48 -9.73
C CYS A 27 -9.39 -0.96 -11.02
N MET A 28 -10.72 -0.92 -11.05
CA MET A 28 -11.51 -1.41 -12.18
C MET A 28 -12.35 -0.30 -12.79
N THR A 29 -12.44 -0.33 -14.12
CA THR A 29 -13.35 0.50 -14.91
C THR A 29 -14.30 -0.39 -15.70
N LYS A 30 -15.42 0.17 -16.17
CA LYS A 30 -16.37 -0.57 -17.02
C LYS A 30 -15.77 -0.97 -18.37
N ASN A 31 -15.05 -0.05 -19.03
CA ASN A 31 -14.60 -0.19 -20.43
C ASN A 31 -13.11 0.07 -20.66
N GLY A 32 -12.33 0.43 -19.64
CA GLY A 32 -10.89 0.71 -19.73
C GLY A 32 -10.01 -0.52 -19.42
N VAL A 33 -10.45 -1.70 -19.83
CA VAL A 33 -9.74 -2.99 -19.59
C VAL A 33 -8.76 -3.26 -20.73
N GLY A 34 -7.49 -3.44 -20.40
CA GLY A 34 -6.41 -3.70 -21.36
C GLY A 34 -5.17 -2.86 -21.04
N SER A 35 -4.09 -3.03 -21.80
CA SER A 35 -2.85 -2.26 -21.62
C SER A 35 -2.87 -0.89 -22.32
N ASP A 36 -3.87 -0.64 -23.15
CA ASP A 36 -4.00 0.56 -23.98
C ASP A 36 -5.39 1.20 -23.89
N LYS A 37 -6.28 0.70 -23.01
CA LYS A 37 -7.67 1.14 -22.92
C LYS A 37 -7.90 2.10 -21.76
N ILE A 38 -8.80 3.05 -21.98
CA ILE A 38 -9.24 4.03 -20.98
C ILE A 38 -10.77 4.11 -21.00
N SER A 39 -11.36 4.34 -19.84
CA SER A 39 -12.77 4.61 -19.66
C SER A 39 -13.06 6.11 -19.70
N SER A 40 -14.34 6.48 -19.79
CA SER A 40 -14.81 7.85 -19.57
C SER A 40 -14.94 8.18 -18.08
N GLU A 41 -15.09 7.17 -17.23
CA GLU A 41 -15.28 7.31 -15.78
C GLU A 41 -14.00 6.87 -15.02
N PRO A 42 -13.66 7.50 -13.89
CA PRO A 42 -12.58 7.04 -13.03
C PRO A 42 -12.79 5.61 -12.53
N ALA A 43 -11.69 4.88 -12.36
CA ALA A 43 -11.70 3.52 -11.86
C ALA A 43 -12.08 3.47 -10.37
N SER A 44 -12.99 2.57 -10.03
CA SER A 44 -13.31 2.21 -8.65
C SER A 44 -12.24 1.27 -8.11
N CYS A 45 -11.59 1.62 -7.00
CA CYS A 45 -10.48 0.85 -6.46
C CYS A 45 -10.83 0.13 -5.16
N ASN A 46 -10.52 -1.15 -5.08
CA ASN A 46 -10.67 -1.94 -3.87
C ASN A 46 -9.30 -2.42 -3.40
N LEU A 47 -9.10 -2.49 -2.10
CA LEU A 47 -7.83 -2.89 -1.50
C LEU A 47 -7.99 -4.27 -0.86
N ALA A 48 -6.99 -5.12 -1.01
CA ALA A 48 -6.86 -6.37 -0.27
C ALA A 48 -5.52 -6.42 0.46
N LEU A 49 -5.54 -6.87 1.71
CA LEU A 49 -4.36 -7.09 2.52
C LEU A 49 -3.92 -8.55 2.40
N ARG A 50 -2.60 -8.78 2.37
CA ARG A 50 -1.95 -10.08 2.19
C ARG A 50 -0.71 -10.20 3.06
N GLU A 51 -0.35 -11.44 3.38
CA GLU A 51 0.74 -11.76 4.31
C GLU A 51 2.04 -12.10 3.62
N THR A 52 2.00 -12.84 2.51
CA THR A 52 3.23 -13.30 1.82
C THR A 52 3.44 -12.63 0.47
N GLY A 53 2.35 -12.21 -0.20
CA GLY A 53 2.42 -11.61 -1.52
C GLY A 53 2.78 -12.59 -2.64
N VAL A 54 2.82 -13.89 -2.35
CA VAL A 54 3.12 -14.95 -3.32
C VAL A 54 1.86 -15.24 -4.15
N ASP A 55 1.94 -15.07 -5.46
CA ASP A 55 0.79 -15.33 -6.33
C ASP A 55 0.38 -16.80 -6.29
N ASN A 56 -0.94 -17.04 -6.20
CA ASN A 56 -1.53 -18.37 -6.15
C ASN A 56 -1.07 -19.23 -4.95
N ASP A 57 -0.51 -18.61 -3.91
CA ASP A 57 -0.24 -19.28 -2.65
C ASP A 57 -1.58 -19.51 -1.90
N PRO A 58 -2.03 -20.78 -1.74
CA PRO A 58 -3.28 -21.07 -1.06
C PRO A 58 -3.26 -20.70 0.43
N SER A 59 -2.08 -20.49 1.02
CA SER A 59 -1.92 -20.07 2.40
C SER A 59 -1.98 -18.54 2.58
N ASP A 60 -1.78 -17.77 1.50
CA ASP A 60 -1.82 -16.31 1.53
C ASP A 60 -3.25 -15.78 1.40
N LYS A 61 -3.90 -15.64 2.55
CA LYS A 61 -5.29 -15.18 2.61
C LYS A 61 -5.40 -13.74 2.14
N TRP A 62 -6.18 -13.53 1.07
CA TRP A 62 -6.65 -12.20 0.68
C TRP A 62 -7.69 -11.72 1.69
N ARG A 63 -7.39 -10.62 2.37
CA ARG A 63 -8.26 -9.97 3.33
C ARG A 63 -8.81 -8.68 2.69
N PRO A 64 -9.95 -8.75 1.99
CA PRO A 64 -10.51 -7.60 1.29
C PRO A 64 -10.97 -6.53 2.28
N VAL A 65 -10.63 -5.29 1.97
CA VAL A 65 -11.11 -4.14 2.73
C VAL A 65 -12.60 -3.93 2.46
N PRO A 66 -13.45 -3.76 3.49
CA PRO A 66 -14.86 -3.53 3.30
C PRO A 66 -15.18 -2.21 2.58
N GLY A 67 -16.26 -2.22 1.81
CA GLY A 67 -16.77 -1.06 1.07
C GLY A 67 -16.12 -0.90 -0.30
N ASN A 68 -16.92 -0.51 -1.29
CA ASN A 68 -16.41 -0.26 -2.64
C ASN A 68 -15.78 1.13 -2.70
N ASN A 69 -14.54 1.24 -3.18
CA ASN A 69 -13.81 2.50 -3.27
C ASN A 69 -13.65 3.24 -1.92
N SER A 70 -13.77 2.54 -0.80
CA SER A 70 -13.81 3.12 0.55
C SER A 70 -12.48 3.70 1.00
N VAL A 71 -11.37 3.25 0.42
CA VAL A 71 -10.02 3.71 0.76
C VAL A 71 -9.57 4.92 -0.06
N CYS A 72 -10.37 5.37 -1.04
CA CYS A 72 -9.96 6.35 -2.01
C CYS A 72 -10.76 7.65 -1.94
N PHE A 73 -10.10 8.77 -2.19
CA PHE A 73 -10.71 10.09 -2.35
C PHE A 73 -10.02 10.87 -3.48
N ASP A 74 -10.69 11.89 -3.99
CA ASP A 74 -10.15 12.78 -5.01
C ASP A 74 -9.67 14.09 -4.39
N GLU A 75 -8.54 14.59 -4.87
CA GLU A 75 -7.96 15.87 -4.46
C GLU A 75 -7.48 16.64 -5.70
N ALA A 76 -7.76 17.94 -5.75
CA ALA A 76 -7.25 18.82 -6.80
C ALA A 76 -5.84 19.29 -6.43
N VAL A 77 -4.85 18.89 -7.22
CA VAL A 77 -3.44 19.26 -7.03
C VAL A 77 -2.95 19.93 -8.30
N ASN A 78 -2.57 21.21 -8.21
CA ASN A 78 -2.06 22.02 -9.34
C ASN A 78 -2.98 22.00 -10.58
N GLY A 79 -4.29 22.10 -10.38
CA GLY A 79 -5.28 22.10 -11.47
C GLY A 79 -5.64 20.72 -12.03
N THR A 80 -5.00 19.65 -11.54
CA THR A 80 -5.29 18.27 -11.95
C THR A 80 -5.91 17.48 -10.78
N VAL A 81 -6.97 16.73 -11.05
CA VAL A 81 -7.56 15.83 -10.05
C VAL A 81 -6.72 14.56 -9.93
N ARG A 82 -6.29 14.26 -8.71
CA ARG A 82 -5.63 13.03 -8.30
C ARG A 82 -6.57 12.18 -7.46
N SER A 83 -6.69 10.89 -7.79
CA SER A 83 -7.32 9.91 -6.89
C SER A 83 -6.26 9.34 -5.97
N TYR A 84 -6.38 9.60 -4.68
CA TYR A 84 -5.54 9.08 -3.62
C TYR A 84 -6.22 7.87 -2.99
N CYS A 85 -5.52 6.76 -2.86
CA CYS A 85 -6.00 5.55 -2.20
C CYS A 85 -5.06 5.21 -1.03
N ASN A 86 -5.61 5.16 0.18
CA ASN A 86 -4.87 4.75 1.38
C ASN A 86 -4.52 3.26 1.27
N LEU A 87 -3.26 2.92 1.52
CA LEU A 87 -2.74 1.55 1.43
C LEU A 87 -2.92 0.76 2.73
N LEU A 88 -3.42 1.39 3.79
CA LEU A 88 -3.61 0.80 5.11
C LEU A 88 -2.32 0.11 5.59
N CYS A 89 -1.25 0.89 5.55
CA CYS A 89 0.07 0.52 6.04
C CYS A 89 0.43 1.45 7.21
N PRO A 90 -0.27 1.31 8.36
CA PRO A 90 -0.11 2.21 9.48
C PRO A 90 1.29 2.10 10.05
N ASN A 91 1.97 3.24 10.17
CA ASN A 91 3.33 3.34 10.68
C ASN A 91 4.36 2.52 9.89
N ALA A 92 4.07 2.20 8.61
CA ALA A 92 5.10 1.61 7.76
C ALA A 92 6.26 2.58 7.55
N ASP A 93 7.47 2.08 7.70
CA ASP A 93 8.70 2.79 7.44
C ASP A 93 8.78 3.15 5.96
N THR A 94 8.54 2.17 5.09
CA THR A 94 8.54 2.31 3.63
C THR A 94 7.43 1.49 2.98
N ALA A 95 6.92 1.96 1.84
CA ALA A 95 6.07 1.17 0.95
C ALA A 95 6.74 1.06 -0.43
N TYR A 96 6.80 -0.15 -0.99
CA TYR A 96 7.42 -0.43 -2.28
C TYR A 96 6.37 -0.90 -3.28
N LEU A 97 6.33 -0.29 -4.45
CA LEU A 97 5.58 -0.85 -5.57
C LEU A 97 6.33 -2.08 -6.10
N ILE A 98 5.77 -3.28 -5.91
CA ILE A 98 6.38 -4.54 -6.34
C ILE A 98 6.08 -4.83 -7.80
N LYS A 99 4.81 -4.72 -8.18
CA LYS A 99 4.37 -4.93 -9.56
C LYS A 99 3.06 -4.22 -9.83
N ARG A 100 2.68 -4.22 -11.10
CA ARG A 100 1.41 -3.72 -11.58
C ARG A 100 0.88 -4.62 -12.69
N ILE A 101 -0.44 -4.69 -12.82
CA ILE A 101 -1.11 -5.48 -13.85
C ILE A 101 -2.14 -4.58 -14.53
N PRO A 102 -2.02 -4.31 -15.84
CA PRO A 102 -0.97 -4.79 -16.74
C PRO A 102 0.40 -4.16 -16.42
N GLN A 103 1.48 -4.90 -16.69
CA GLN A 103 2.86 -4.46 -16.41
C GLN A 103 3.24 -3.20 -17.21
N THR A 104 2.67 -3.03 -18.40
CA THR A 104 2.89 -1.89 -19.30
C THR A 104 1.56 -1.30 -19.75
N HIS A 105 1.00 -0.39 -18.94
CA HIS A 105 -0.16 0.40 -19.36
C HIS A 105 0.28 1.71 -20.03
N ARG A 106 -0.21 2.02 -21.24
CA ARG A 106 0.20 3.19 -22.04
C ARG A 106 -0.11 4.54 -21.41
N SER A 107 -0.97 4.56 -20.40
CA SER A 107 -1.38 5.78 -19.69
C SER A 107 -0.88 5.85 -18.26
N CYS A 108 -0.19 4.83 -17.74
CA CYS A 108 0.28 4.81 -16.36
C CYS A 108 1.81 4.80 -16.32
N PHE A 109 2.41 5.91 -15.94
CA PHE A 109 3.84 6.11 -15.82
C PHE A 109 4.21 6.45 -14.37
N ALA A 110 5.15 5.71 -13.80
CA ALA A 110 5.60 5.92 -12.43
C ALA A 110 6.14 7.35 -12.28
N PHE A 111 5.87 7.98 -11.13
CA PHE A 111 6.26 9.35 -10.76
C PHE A 111 5.64 10.48 -11.60
N ILE A 112 4.98 10.15 -12.72
CA ILE A 112 4.31 11.12 -13.59
C ILE A 112 2.81 11.04 -13.38
N THR A 113 2.22 9.87 -13.64
CA THR A 113 0.77 9.69 -13.56
C THR A 113 0.30 8.84 -12.40
N TYR A 114 1.23 8.21 -11.69
CA TYR A 114 0.97 7.63 -10.39
C TYR A 114 2.25 7.59 -9.56
N HIS A 115 2.12 7.66 -8.23
CA HIS A 115 3.21 7.41 -7.30
C HIS A 115 2.65 7.04 -5.92
N HIS A 116 3.49 6.46 -5.06
CA HIS A 116 3.17 6.27 -3.65
C HIS A 116 3.86 7.35 -2.82
N GLU A 117 3.17 7.88 -1.82
CA GLU A 117 3.72 8.89 -0.93
C GLU A 117 3.22 8.68 0.51
N LYS A 118 4.04 9.07 1.48
CA LYS A 118 3.69 9.04 2.89
C LYS A 118 2.95 10.31 3.26
N ARG A 119 1.80 10.19 3.93
CA ARG A 119 1.03 11.30 4.48
C ARG A 119 0.71 11.00 5.94
N GLY A 120 1.39 11.72 6.85
CA GLY A 120 1.35 11.41 8.27
C GLY A 120 1.91 10.01 8.55
N THR A 121 1.10 9.16 9.17
CA THR A 121 1.48 7.78 9.53
C THR A 121 1.11 6.74 8.49
N ASP A 122 0.38 7.12 7.43
CA ASP A 122 -0.12 6.20 6.41
C ASP A 122 0.53 6.46 5.04
N TRP A 123 0.48 5.44 4.20
CA TRP A 123 0.94 5.52 2.82
C TRP A 123 -0.24 5.54 1.86
N TYR A 124 -0.10 6.31 0.81
CA TYR A 124 -1.10 6.46 -0.23
C TYR A 124 -0.47 6.16 -1.57
N ILE A 125 -1.24 5.61 -2.50
CA ILE A 125 -0.92 5.69 -3.92
C ILE A 125 -1.89 6.68 -4.56
N TRP A 126 -1.35 7.57 -5.37
CA TRP A 126 -2.18 8.47 -6.18
C TRP A 126 -2.09 8.15 -7.65
N ARG A 127 -3.17 8.44 -8.37
CA ARG A 127 -3.25 8.38 -9.84
C ARG A 127 -3.81 9.68 -10.37
N ASN A 128 -3.33 10.15 -11.50
CA ASN A 128 -3.89 11.32 -12.19
C ASN A 128 -4.27 11.00 -13.65
N GLU A 129 -4.91 11.99 -14.30
CA GLU A 129 -5.18 11.98 -15.75
C GLU A 129 -5.76 10.65 -16.27
N LYS A 130 -5.30 10.19 -17.44
CA LYS A 130 -5.76 8.96 -18.08
C LYS A 130 -5.49 7.71 -17.24
N CYS A 131 -4.48 7.72 -16.35
CA CYS A 131 -4.23 6.57 -15.47
C CYS A 131 -5.37 6.35 -14.45
N ARG A 132 -6.08 7.41 -14.04
CA ARG A 132 -7.29 7.29 -13.22
C ARG A 132 -8.41 6.56 -13.94
N LEU A 133 -8.41 6.62 -15.28
CA LEU A 133 -9.44 6.06 -16.15
C LEU A 133 -9.09 4.65 -16.66
N SER A 134 -8.03 4.02 -16.13
CA SER A 134 -7.55 2.71 -16.55
C SER A 134 -7.85 1.64 -15.52
N THR A 135 -8.17 0.44 -15.99
CA THR A 135 -8.15 -0.77 -15.15
C THR A 135 -6.70 -1.17 -14.91
N ILE A 136 -6.28 -1.13 -13.65
CA ILE A 136 -4.92 -1.46 -13.25
C ILE A 136 -4.89 -1.92 -11.79
N THR A 137 -4.13 -2.97 -11.52
CA THR A 137 -3.85 -3.45 -10.17
C THR A 137 -2.43 -3.09 -9.79
N PHE A 138 -2.21 -2.59 -8.58
CA PHE A 138 -0.90 -2.37 -8.00
C PHE A 138 -0.69 -3.32 -6.83
N THR A 139 0.41 -4.07 -6.85
CA THR A 139 0.85 -4.85 -5.70
C THR A 139 1.95 -4.08 -4.98
N ILE A 140 1.72 -3.77 -3.72
CA ILE A 140 2.58 -2.94 -2.89
C ILE A 140 3.02 -3.75 -1.68
N ARG A 141 4.29 -3.64 -1.30
CA ARG A 141 4.85 -4.24 -0.09
C ARG A 141 5.12 -3.14 0.93
N CYS A 142 4.53 -3.26 2.10
CA CYS A 142 4.76 -2.37 3.23
C CYS A 142 5.77 -3.01 4.18
N GLU A 143 6.76 -2.22 4.59
CA GLU A 143 7.82 -2.60 5.50
C GLU A 143 7.62 -1.93 6.85
N PHE A 144 7.71 -2.72 7.91
CA PHE A 144 7.49 -2.29 9.29
C PHE A 144 8.68 -2.72 10.15
N HIS A 145 9.25 -1.78 10.90
CA HIS A 145 10.39 -1.99 11.81
C HIS A 145 9.96 -2.28 13.26
N PHE A 146 8.67 -2.53 13.49
CA PHE A 146 8.11 -2.96 14.77
C PHE A 146 7.71 -4.45 14.75
N ASP A 147 7.49 -5.04 15.94
CA ASP A 147 7.17 -6.47 16.05
C ASP A 147 5.85 -6.79 15.34
N ARG A 148 5.84 -7.90 14.59
CA ARG A 148 4.65 -8.35 13.89
C ARG A 148 3.43 -8.53 14.79
N LYS A 149 3.65 -8.85 16.07
CA LYS A 149 2.59 -9.00 17.09
C LYS A 149 1.93 -7.67 17.47
N GLU A 150 2.63 -6.56 17.27
CA GLU A 150 2.11 -5.20 17.50
C GLU A 150 1.33 -4.67 16.29
N PHE A 151 1.35 -5.40 15.16
CA PHE A 151 0.60 -5.00 13.98
C PHE A 151 -0.91 -5.02 14.26
N PRO A 152 -1.63 -3.91 13.99
CA PRO A 152 -3.05 -3.82 14.31
C PRO A 152 -3.90 -4.88 13.61
N SER A 153 -4.98 -5.29 14.26
CA SER A 153 -5.97 -6.20 13.67
C SER A 153 -6.75 -5.53 12.53
N ASP A 154 -7.35 -6.34 11.66
CA ASP A 154 -8.18 -5.87 10.55
C ASP A 154 -9.32 -4.97 11.01
N GLU A 155 -9.93 -5.29 12.15
CA GLU A 155 -10.98 -4.47 12.74
C GLU A 155 -10.47 -3.07 13.08
N GLU A 156 -9.30 -2.96 13.70
CA GLU A 156 -8.68 -1.68 14.07
C GLU A 156 -8.28 -0.88 12.82
N ILE A 157 -7.72 -1.55 11.81
CA ILE A 157 -7.31 -0.92 10.55
C ILE A 157 -8.55 -0.38 9.81
N PHE A 158 -9.59 -1.20 9.68
CA PHE A 158 -10.79 -0.85 8.91
C PHE A 158 -11.71 0.11 9.66
N LYS A 159 -11.57 0.26 10.98
CA LYS A 159 -12.27 1.29 11.76
C LYS A 159 -12.02 2.70 11.21
N LYS A 160 -10.85 2.97 10.64
CA LYS A 160 -10.53 4.26 9.98
C LYS A 160 -11.47 4.58 8.81
N LEU A 161 -12.00 3.56 8.15
CA LEU A 161 -12.88 3.70 6.97
C LEU A 161 -14.33 3.97 7.33
N ARG A 162 -14.73 3.70 8.58
CA ARG A 162 -16.10 3.94 9.07
C ARG A 162 -16.33 5.38 9.55
N LYS A 163 -15.26 6.18 9.60
CA LYS A 163 -15.25 7.56 10.10
C LYS A 163 -15.13 8.62 8.99
N ALA A 164 -15.18 8.21 7.72
CA ALA A 164 -15.16 9.10 6.56
C ALA A 164 -16.58 9.29 6.01
#